data_AF-A0AAP0HM92-F1
#
_entry.id   AF-A0AAP0HM92-F1
#
_cell.length_a   1.000
_cell.length_b   1.000
_cell.length_c   1.000
_cell.angle_alpha   90.00
_cell.angle_beta   90.00
_cell.angle_gamma   90.00
#
_symmetry.space_group_name_H-M   'P 1'
#
loop_
_entity.id
_entity.type
_entity.pdbx_description
1 polymer ?
#
loop_
_entity_poly.entity_id
_entity_poly.type
_entity_poly.pdbx_seq_one_letter_code
_entity_poly.pdbx_strand_id
1 'polypeptide(L)' 'MDVSKRDFIPCPKVDSSVVKIHPKVNVPSVDMNEWWAFTRTCFSKKNKTLGATFKQKKKAYELFSEAHNE' A
#
# COMPACT_ATOMS: atom_id res chain seq x y z
N MET A 1 14.91 -15.46 -2.85
CA MET A 1 14.68 -16.90 -3.10
C MET A 1 13.58 -16.97 -4.13
N ASP A 2 13.96 -17.19 -5.38
CA ASP A 2 13.02 -17.31 -6.49
C ASP A 2 12.67 -18.79 -6.65
N VAL A 3 11.38 -19.09 -6.76
CA VAL A 3 10.82 -20.43 -6.92
C VAL A 3 10.17 -20.48 -8.28
N SER A 4 10.59 -21.43 -9.12
CA SER A 4 10.08 -21.51 -10.48
C SER A 4 8.62 -21.98 -10.44
N LYS A 5 7.79 -21.45 -11.34
CA LYS A 5 6.44 -21.99 -11.55
C LYS A 5 6.40 -23.49 -11.85
N ARG A 6 7.48 -24.06 -12.39
CA ARG A 6 7.59 -25.50 -12.73
C ARG A 6 7.63 -26.41 -11.50
N ASP A 7 7.98 -25.85 -10.34
CA ASP A 7 8.07 -26.60 -9.08
C ASP A 7 6.68 -26.85 -8.44
N PHE A 8 5.61 -26.28 -9.01
CA PHE A 8 4.24 -26.40 -8.53
C PHE A 8 3.37 -27.28 -9.43
N ILE A 9 2.41 -27.95 -8.81
CA ILE A 9 1.38 -28.74 -9.50
C ILE A 9 0.00 -28.35 -8.94
N PRO A 10 -0.91 -27.76 -9.74
CA PRO A 10 -0.72 -27.31 -11.12
C PRO A 10 0.22 -26.10 -11.24
N CYS A 11 0.85 -25.94 -12.40
CA CYS A 11 1.81 -24.87 -12.66
C CYS A 11 1.12 -23.48 -12.77
N PRO A 12 1.51 -22.47 -11.96
CA PRO A 12 0.98 -21.11 -12.05
C PRO A 12 1.54 -20.34 -13.26
N LYS A 13 0.97 -19.16 -13.57
CA LYS A 13 1.38 -18.33 -14.72
C LYS A 13 2.67 -17.52 -14.47
N VAL A 14 3.05 -17.34 -13.21
CA VAL A 14 4.15 -16.49 -12.77
C VAL A 14 5.08 -17.25 -11.83
N ASP A 15 6.35 -16.86 -11.78
CA ASP A 15 7.28 -17.36 -10.77
C ASP A 15 6.93 -16.82 -9.39
N SER A 16 7.36 -17.53 -8.35
CA SER A 16 7.06 -17.23 -6.95
C SER A 16 8.33 -16.85 -6.19
N SER A 17 8.17 -16.27 -5.00
CA SER A 17 9.30 -16.02 -4.09
C SER A 17 8.91 -16.37 -2.66
N VAL A 18 9.87 -16.91 -1.90
CA VAL A 18 9.68 -17.20 -0.48
C VAL A 18 10.17 -16.00 0.34
N VAL A 19 9.29 -15.47 1.19
CA VAL A 19 9.59 -14.36 2.10
C VAL A 19 9.31 -14.76 3.55
N LYS A 20 10.10 -14.23 4.49
CA LYS A 20 9.89 -14.40 5.92
C LYS A 20 9.56 -13.04 6.55
N ILE A 21 8.38 -12.93 7.13
CA ILE A 21 7.90 -11.69 7.78
C ILE A 21 7.99 -11.88 9.29
N HIS A 22 8.67 -10.97 9.98
CA HIS A 22 8.69 -10.92 11.44
C HIS A 22 7.92 -9.69 11.91
N PRO A 23 6.92 -9.86 12.79
CA PRO A 23 6.24 -8.73 13.41
C PRO A 23 7.25 -7.86 14.17
N LYS A 24 7.10 -6.54 14.06
CA LYS A 24 7.88 -5.61 14.88
C LYS A 24 7.40 -5.69 16.33
N VAL A 25 8.33 -5.70 17.28
CA VAL A 25 8.02 -5.76 18.73
C VAL A 25 7.19 -4.54 19.16
N ASN A 26 7.54 -3.36 18.64
CA ASN A 26 6.82 -2.12 18.91
C ASN A 26 6.17 -1.64 17.61
N VAL A 27 4.84 -1.72 17.56
CA VAL A 27 4.04 -1.14 16.48
C VAL A 27 3.58 0.24 16.96
N PRO A 28 3.87 1.33 16.20
CA PRO A 28 3.37 2.65 16.54
C PRO A 28 1.84 2.65 16.63
N SER A 29 1.29 3.32 17.64
CA SER A 29 -0.15 3.59 17.72
C SER A 29 -0.49 4.64 16.66
N VAL A 30 -0.91 4.18 15.50
CA VAL A 30 -1.32 5.01 14.36
C VAL A 30 -2.69 4.54 13.91
N ASP A 31 -3.57 5.47 13.55
CA ASP A 31 -4.82 5.14 12.89
C ASP A 31 -4.50 4.50 11.52
N MET A 32 -4.76 3.20 11.42
CA MET A 32 -4.45 2.44 10.21
C MET A 32 -5.33 2.85 9.03
N ASN A 33 -6.55 3.35 9.27
CA ASN A 33 -7.44 3.82 8.21
C ASN A 33 -6.91 5.13 7.62
N GLU A 34 -6.54 6.08 8.48
CA GLU A 34 -5.92 7.33 8.03
C GLU A 34 -4.60 7.06 7.30
N TRP A 35 -3.75 6.20 7.87
CA TRP A 35 -2.47 5.81 7.28
C TRP A 35 -2.64 5.16 5.90
N TRP A 36 -3.60 4.25 5.75
CA TRP A 36 -3.89 3.60 4.47
C TRP A 36 -4.45 4.57 3.44
N ALA A 37 -5.39 5.43 3.82
CA ALA A 37 -5.97 6.41 2.93
C ALA A 37 -4.88 7.39 2.42
N PHE A 38 -4.00 7.84 3.31
CA PHE A 38 -2.89 8.73 2.98
C PHE A 38 -1.88 8.06 2.04
N THR A 39 -1.37 6.89 2.43
CA THR A 39 -0.37 6.16 1.63
C THR A 39 -0.91 5.77 0.25
N ARG A 40 -2.16 5.29 0.16
CA ARG A 40 -2.81 5.00 -1.12
C ARG A 40 -2.88 6.25 -2.00
N THR A 41 -3.22 7.40 -1.44
CA THR A 41 -3.28 8.66 -2.18
C THR A 41 -1.90 9.07 -2.71
N CYS A 42 -0.87 9.02 -1.87
CA CYS A 42 0.51 9.33 -2.25
C CYS A 42 1.03 8.46 -3.42
N PHE A 43 0.74 7.16 -3.39
CA PHE A 43 1.28 6.22 -4.37
C PHE A 43 0.38 5.97 -5.60
N SER A 44 -0.85 6.52 -5.61
CA SER A 44 -1.76 6.44 -6.76
C SER A 44 -1.16 6.99 -8.06
N LYS A 45 -0.33 8.04 -7.95
CA LYS A 45 0.43 8.64 -9.06
C LYS A 45 1.91 8.70 -8.70
N LYS A 46 2.55 7.52 -8.59
CA LYS A 46 3.96 7.37 -8.14
C LYS A 46 5.00 8.26 -8.83
N ASN A 47 4.72 8.74 -10.04
CA ASN A 47 5.62 9.60 -10.84
C ASN A 47 5.29 11.10 -10.72
N LYS A 48 4.36 11.50 -9.84
CA LYS A 48 4.03 12.91 -9.56
C LYS A 48 4.53 13.29 -8.18
N THR A 49 4.93 14.55 -8.01
CA THR A 49 5.32 15.07 -6.70
C THR A 49 4.09 15.13 -5.79
N LEU A 50 4.30 14.99 -4.48
CA LEU A 50 3.22 15.11 -3.49
C LEU A 50 2.56 16.49 -3.58
N GLY A 51 3.34 17.55 -3.82
CA GLY A 51 2.80 18.89 -4.05
C GLY A 51 1.83 18.96 -5.23
N ALA A 52 2.10 18.23 -6.32
CA ALA A 52 1.16 18.14 -7.44
C ALA A 52 -0.09 17.31 -7.11
N THR A 53 0.06 16.25 -6.31
CA THR A 53 -1.05 15.39 -5.84
C THR A 53 -2.00 16.14 -4.92
N PHE A 54 -1.48 16.95 -3.99
CA PHE A 54 -2.26 17.69 -2.99
C PHE A 54 -2.55 19.14 -3.39
N LYS A 55 -2.18 19.58 -4.60
CA LYS A 55 -2.43 20.95 -5.07
C LYS A 55 -3.92 21.32 -5.05
N GLN A 56 -4.79 20.35 -5.28
CA GLN A 56 -6.24 20.54 -5.26
C GLN A 56 -6.77 20.35 -3.83
N LYS A 57 -7.35 21.40 -3.23
CA LYS A 57 -7.99 21.34 -1.91
C LYS A 57 -9.05 20.22 -1.81
N LYS A 58 -9.73 19.93 -2.92
CA LYS A 58 -10.67 18.82 -3.03
C LYS A 58 -10.05 17.49 -2.61
N LYS A 59 -8.79 17.22 -3.01
CA LYS A 59 -8.15 15.94 -2.74
C LYS A 59 -7.78 15.75 -1.27
N ALA A 60 -7.41 16.85 -0.59
CA ALA A 60 -7.19 16.83 0.85
C ALA A 60 -8.51 16.63 1.62
N TYR A 61 -9.61 17.24 1.18
CA TYR A 61 -10.91 17.06 1.81
C TYR A 61 -11.47 15.65 1.60
N GLU A 62 -11.37 15.10 0.38
CA GLU A 62 -11.71 13.71 0.07
C GLU A 62 -10.95 12.75 0.99
N LEU A 63 -9.63 12.92 1.12
CA LEU A 63 -8.80 12.11 2.01
C LEU A 63 -9.27 12.17 3.47
N PHE A 64 -9.54 13.37 3.97
CA PHE A 64 -10.00 13.56 5.35
C PHE A 64 -11.36 12.88 5.58
N SER A 65 -12.28 12.97 4.62
CA SER A 65 -13.58 12.30 4.70
C SER A 65 -13.49 10.79 4.58
N GLU A 66 -12.61 10.26 3.72
CA GLU A 66 -12.40 8.81 3.57
C GLU A 66 -11.79 8.18 4.82
N ALA A 67 -10.96 8.92 5.56
CA ALA A 67 -10.35 8.43 6.80
C ALA A 67 -11.34 8.31 7.97
N HIS A 68 -12.45 9.06 7.95
CA HIS A 68 -13.40 9.17 9.06
C HIS A 68 -14.80 8.62 8.74
N ASN A 69 -15.03 8.11 7.53
CA ASN A 69 -16.26 7.40 7.20
C ASN A 69 -16.03 5.90 7.48
N GLU A 70 -16.82 5.34 8.41
CA GLU A 70 -17.09 3.90 8.48
C GLU A 70 -17.90 3.44 7.27
#